data_AF-A0A8C1XJ42-F1
#
_entry.id   AF-A0A8C1XJ42-F1
#
_cell.length_a   1.000
_cell.length_b   1.000
_cell.length_c   1.000
_cell.angle_alpha   90.00
_cell.angle_beta   90.00
_cell.angle_gamma   90.00
#
_symmetry.space_group_name_H-M   'P 1'
#
loop_
_entity.id
_entity.type
_entity.pdbx_description
1 polymer ?
#
loop_
_entity_poly.entity_id
_entity_poly.type
_entity_poly.pdbx_seq_one_letter_code
_entity_poly.pdbx_strand_id
1 'polypeptide(L)'
;MFDYDDSRYLSIYEEKCHMTAINELETRLEEVFGKIMAAADKKDARPGKAPKKESQPLIIAKTPAEEQRLKLERLMRNPDKPAPIPEKPKEWNPRAPPEFVRDVMGSSAGAGSGEFHVYRHLRRREYQRQDFLERISDKQKLDEEYIEKVKENQKAAEERTAKRRKKREKLKQKKLMAKKAKMESQKEEGSEEKSSSSASEAEEQEDDAEVPSFIMGKR
;
A
#
# COMPACT_ATOMS: atom_id res chain seq x y z
N MET A 1 54.37 9.70 -79.98
CA MET A 1 54.11 10.91 -79.19
C MET A 1 52.88 10.59 -78.36
N PHE A 2 53.02 10.51 -77.04
CA PHE A 2 51.95 10.15 -76.11
C PHE A 2 51.04 11.37 -75.91
N ASP A 3 49.78 11.31 -76.35
CA ASP A 3 48.79 12.32 -75.98
C ASP A 3 47.80 11.71 -74.99
N TYR A 4 47.79 12.33 -73.81
CA TYR A 4 47.24 11.91 -72.53
C TYR A 4 45.72 12.12 -72.46
N ASP A 5 44.98 11.13 -71.97
CA ASP A 5 43.54 11.22 -71.68
C ASP A 5 43.26 12.17 -70.49
N ASP A 6 43.06 13.46 -70.78
CA ASP A 6 42.84 14.54 -69.79
C ASP A 6 41.54 14.41 -68.95
N SER A 7 40.56 13.65 -69.42
CA SER A 7 39.27 13.49 -68.72
C SER A 7 39.35 12.56 -67.50
N ARG A 8 40.22 11.55 -67.54
CA ARG A 8 40.44 10.63 -66.41
C ARG A 8 41.19 11.31 -65.26
N TYR A 9 42.08 12.25 -65.58
CA TYR A 9 42.89 12.94 -64.59
C TYR A 9 42.03 13.87 -63.73
N LEU A 10 41.08 14.59 -64.35
CA LEU A 10 40.14 15.47 -63.64
C LEU A 10 39.20 14.70 -62.71
N SER A 11 38.64 13.56 -63.12
CA SER A 11 37.74 12.77 -62.26
C SER A 11 38.45 12.19 -61.03
N ILE A 12 39.71 11.76 -61.17
CA ILE A 12 40.52 11.25 -60.05
C ILE A 12 40.86 12.39 -59.07
N TYR A 13 41.07 13.61 -59.55
CA TYR A 13 41.31 14.78 -58.69
C TYR A 13 40.05 15.19 -57.93
N GLU A 14 38.88 15.17 -58.58
CA GLU A 14 37.60 15.43 -57.91
C GLU A 14 37.27 14.38 -56.84
N GLU A 15 37.47 13.09 -57.14
CA GLU A 15 37.28 12.01 -56.15
C GLU A 15 38.24 12.12 -54.97
N LYS A 16 39.51 12.46 -55.23
CA LYS A 16 40.50 12.68 -54.16
C LYS A 16 40.15 13.87 -53.27
N CYS A 17 39.71 15.00 -53.86
CA CYS A 17 39.24 16.16 -53.09
C CYS A 17 38.03 15.82 -52.21
N HIS A 18 37.08 15.03 -52.73
CA HIS A 18 35.93 14.57 -51.94
C HIS A 18 36.34 13.67 -50.78
N MET A 19 37.23 12.71 -51.01
CA MET A 19 37.72 11.81 -49.95
C MET A 19 38.52 12.55 -48.88
N THR A 20 39.33 13.54 -49.25
CA THR A 20 40.04 14.38 -48.25
C THR A 20 39.07 15.20 -47.41
N ALA A 21 38.02 15.77 -48.02
CA ALA A 21 37.02 16.54 -47.29
C ALA A 21 36.21 15.68 -46.30
N ILE A 22 35.90 14.43 -46.65
CA ILE A 22 35.21 13.49 -45.75
C ILE A 22 36.10 13.15 -44.56
N ASN A 23 37.37 12.83 -44.78
CA ASN A 23 38.31 12.50 -43.70
C ASN A 23 38.53 13.69 -42.75
N GLU A 24 38.55 14.93 -43.25
CA GLU A 24 38.63 16.14 -42.42
C GLU A 24 37.37 16.36 -41.55
N LEU A 25 36.19 15.96 -42.04
CA LEU A 25 34.96 16.05 -41.25
C LEU A 25 34.88 14.95 -40.19
N GLU A 26 35.33 13.73 -40.51
CA GLU A 26 35.40 12.62 -39.55
C GLU A 26 36.37 12.92 -38.40
N THR A 27 37.57 13.43 -38.71
CA THR A 27 38.54 13.85 -37.68
C THR A 27 37.99 14.96 -36.79
N ARG A 28 37.30 15.97 -37.36
CA ARG A 28 36.63 17.01 -36.57
C ARG A 28 35.51 16.45 -35.69
N LEU A 29 34.74 15.48 -36.16
CA LEU A 29 33.70 14.82 -35.37
C LEU A 29 34.29 14.03 -34.20
N GLU A 30 35.39 13.30 -34.42
CA GLU A 30 36.09 12.58 -33.36
C GLU A 30 36.68 13.53 -32.30
N GLU A 31 37.24 14.68 -32.72
CA GLU A 31 37.72 15.70 -31.80
C GLU A 31 36.59 16.32 -30.95
N VAL A 32 35.44 16.61 -31.57
CA VAL A 32 34.27 17.15 -30.86
C VAL A 32 33.72 16.11 -29.89
N PHE A 33 33.62 14.85 -30.31
CA PHE A 33 33.19 13.75 -29.46
C PHE A 33 34.14 13.56 -28.27
N GLY A 34 35.46 13.58 -28.51
CA GLY A 34 36.48 13.52 -27.45
C GLY A 34 36.37 14.67 -26.43
N LYS A 35 36.11 15.90 -26.91
CA LYS A 35 35.88 17.06 -26.03
C LYS A 35 34.61 16.91 -25.17
N ILE A 36 33.54 16.34 -25.72
CA ILE A 36 32.29 16.09 -24.98
C ILE A 36 32.50 15.07 -23.87
N MET A 37 33.21 13.97 -24.14
CA MET A 37 33.50 12.92 -23.15
C MET A 37 34.42 13.46 -22.04
N ALA A 38 35.48 14.20 -22.38
CA ALA A 38 36.35 14.83 -21.38
C ALA A 38 35.62 15.89 -20.53
N ALA A 39 34.60 16.56 -21.08
CA ALA A 39 33.77 17.49 -20.32
C ALA A 39 32.78 16.76 -19.39
N ALA A 40 32.36 15.54 -19.71
CA ALA A 40 31.51 14.71 -18.86
C ALA A 40 32.28 14.24 -17.61
N ASP A 41 33.53 13.78 -17.76
CA ASP A 41 34.36 13.34 -16.62
C ASP A 41 34.64 14.47 -15.62
N LYS A 42 34.79 15.71 -16.10
CA LYS A 42 34.98 16.89 -15.23
C LYS A 42 33.72 17.28 -14.45
N LYS A 43 32.51 16.91 -14.88
CA LYS A 43 31.27 17.21 -14.13
C LYS A 43 31.12 16.36 -12.87
N ASP A 44 31.79 15.22 -12.80
CA ASP A 44 31.76 14.32 -11.63
C ASP A 44 32.82 14.67 -10.57
N ALA A 45 33.80 15.51 -10.89
CA ALA A 45 34.90 15.93 -10.02
C ALA A 45 34.61 17.23 -9.24
N ARG A 46 33.39 17.44 -8.72
CA ARG A 46 33.11 18.57 -7.81
C ARG A 46 33.66 18.25 -6.41
N PRO A 47 34.47 19.13 -5.79
CA PRO A 47 34.99 18.92 -4.44
C PRO A 47 33.83 19.05 -3.44
N GLY A 48 33.51 17.95 -2.73
CA GLY A 48 32.43 17.92 -1.73
C GLY A 48 31.57 16.65 -1.72
N LYS A 49 31.82 15.66 -2.59
CA LYS A 49 31.16 14.35 -2.52
C LYS A 49 31.79 13.52 -1.40
N ALA A 50 30.97 13.10 -0.42
CA ALA A 50 31.34 12.17 0.65
C ALA A 50 32.07 10.92 0.09
N PRO A 51 33.01 10.31 0.85
CA PRO A 51 33.74 9.14 0.38
C PRO A 51 32.76 8.06 -0.04
N LYS A 52 32.90 7.59 -1.30
CA LYS A 52 32.08 6.52 -1.86
C LYS A 52 32.18 5.32 -0.92
N LYS A 53 31.08 5.00 -0.21
CA LYS A 53 30.96 3.74 0.55
C LYS A 53 31.29 2.61 -0.40
N GLU A 54 32.28 1.80 -0.04
CA GLU A 54 32.74 0.63 -0.78
C GLU A 54 31.55 -0.12 -1.39
N SER A 55 31.56 -0.24 -2.72
CA SER A 55 30.52 -0.90 -3.49
C SER A 55 30.57 -2.39 -3.19
N GLN A 56 29.75 -2.81 -2.22
CA GLN A 56 29.58 -4.22 -1.89
C GLN A 56 29.09 -4.97 -3.13
N PRO A 57 29.54 -6.22 -3.35
CA PRO A 57 29.04 -7.05 -4.43
C PRO A 57 27.51 -7.16 -4.30
N LEU A 58 26.80 -7.01 -5.41
CA LEU A 58 25.35 -7.16 -5.47
C LEU A 58 25.00 -8.64 -5.24
N ILE A 59 24.83 -9.02 -3.97
CA ILE A 59 24.35 -10.35 -3.59
C ILE A 59 22.85 -10.38 -3.90
N ILE A 60 22.47 -11.06 -4.97
CA ILE A 60 21.07 -11.34 -5.29
C ILE A 60 20.59 -12.37 -4.28
N ALA A 61 19.64 -11.99 -3.44
CA ALA A 61 19.04 -12.91 -2.47
C ALA A 61 18.25 -14.00 -3.20
N LYS A 62 18.48 -15.26 -2.83
CA LYS A 62 17.74 -16.42 -3.36
C LYS A 62 16.57 -16.81 -2.47
N THR A 63 16.61 -16.40 -1.19
CA THR A 63 15.60 -16.70 -0.19
C THR A 63 15.12 -15.43 0.52
N PRO A 64 13.87 -15.37 1.02
CA PRO A 64 13.38 -14.21 1.77
C PRO A 64 14.17 -13.97 3.07
N ALA A 65 14.76 -15.03 3.65
CA ALA A 65 15.64 -14.92 4.80
C ALA A 65 16.95 -14.17 4.46
N GLU A 66 17.51 -14.39 3.26
CA GLU A 66 18.69 -13.68 2.77
C GLU A 66 18.39 -12.19 2.52
N GLU A 67 17.22 -11.83 2.00
CA GLU A 67 16.81 -10.41 1.85
C GLU A 67 16.74 -9.68 3.19
N GLN A 68 16.16 -10.33 4.20
CA GLN A 68 16.09 -9.79 5.56
C GLN A 68 17.49 -9.67 6.16
N ARG A 69 18.35 -10.67 5.98
CA ARG A 69 19.75 -10.63 6.42
C ARG A 69 20.51 -9.45 5.80
N LEU A 70 20.39 -9.24 4.49
CA LEU A 70 21.05 -8.12 3.80
C LEU A 70 20.51 -6.76 4.29
N LYS A 71 19.19 -6.65 4.52
CA LYS A 71 18.57 -5.43 5.07
C LYS A 71 19.01 -5.17 6.51
N LEU A 72 19.14 -6.22 7.32
CA LEU A 72 19.63 -6.15 8.69
C LEU A 72 21.11 -5.74 8.71
N GLU A 73 21.96 -6.35 7.89
CA GLU A 73 23.37 -5.98 7.78
C GLU A 73 23.55 -4.51 7.36
N ARG A 74 22.70 -4.04 6.43
CA ARG A 74 22.67 -2.62 6.03
C ARG A 74 22.29 -1.68 7.18
N LEU A 75 21.36 -2.09 8.05
CA LEU A 75 20.94 -1.32 9.22
C LEU A 75 22.02 -1.36 10.32
N MET A 76 22.60 -2.52 10.59
CA MET A 76 23.64 -2.73 11.61
C MET A 76 24.98 -2.08 11.25
N ARG A 77 25.22 -1.77 9.97
CA ARG A 77 26.39 -0.98 9.54
C ARG A 77 26.44 0.40 10.23
N ASN A 78 25.29 0.96 10.60
CA ASN A 78 25.18 2.26 11.26
C ASN A 78 24.15 2.17 12.42
N PRO A 79 24.52 1.67 13.60
CA PRO A 79 23.57 1.44 14.70
C PRO A 79 23.02 2.73 15.32
N ASP A 80 23.77 3.84 15.26
CA ASP A 80 23.37 5.12 15.83
C ASP A 80 22.29 5.85 15.00
N LYS A 81 22.09 5.44 13.75
CA LYS A 81 21.08 6.07 12.88
C LYS A 81 19.71 5.43 13.14
N PRO A 82 18.69 6.17 13.60
CA PRO A 82 17.37 5.61 13.79
C PRO A 82 16.82 5.04 12.47
N ALA A 83 16.21 3.87 12.55
CA ALA A 83 15.60 3.22 11.40
C ALA A 83 14.45 4.10 10.85
N PRO A 84 14.40 4.38 9.54
CA PRO A 84 13.29 5.14 8.96
C PRO A 84 12.05 4.25 8.93
N ILE A 85 11.20 4.38 9.94
CA ILE A 85 9.86 3.77 9.95
C ILE A 85 8.97 4.67 9.10
N PRO A 86 8.42 4.18 7.97
CA PRO A 86 7.54 4.99 7.15
C PRO A 86 6.26 5.28 7.93
N GLU A 87 5.91 6.56 8.02
CA GLU A 87 4.59 6.97 8.47
C GLU A 87 3.53 6.54 7.44
N LYS A 88 2.26 6.47 7.88
CA LYS A 88 1.15 6.13 6.99
C LYS A 88 1.17 7.06 5.77
N PRO A 89 1.06 6.53 4.54
CA PRO A 89 1.07 7.37 3.35
C PRO A 89 -0.09 8.35 3.43
N LYS A 90 0.20 9.64 3.24
CA LYS A 90 -0.83 10.68 3.23
C LYS A 90 -1.75 10.46 2.05
N GLU A 91 -3.05 10.36 2.33
CA GLU A 91 -4.07 10.29 1.28
C GLU A 91 -4.05 11.57 0.43
N TRP A 92 -4.21 11.42 -0.88
CA TRP A 92 -4.24 12.58 -1.78
C TRP A 92 -5.48 13.42 -1.49
N ASN A 93 -5.29 14.70 -1.19
CA ASN A 93 -6.38 15.64 -0.95
C ASN A 93 -6.35 16.72 -2.05
N PRO A 94 -7.49 17.08 -2.69
CA PRO A 94 -7.57 18.22 -3.58
C PRO A 94 -6.99 19.46 -2.91
N ARG A 95 -6.21 20.23 -3.68
CA ARG A 95 -5.64 21.49 -3.18
C ARG A 95 -6.78 22.48 -2.92
N ALA A 96 -6.73 23.16 -1.78
CA ALA A 96 -7.64 24.25 -1.49
C ALA A 96 -7.57 25.30 -2.61
N PRO A 97 -8.72 25.88 -3.02
CA PRO A 97 -8.73 26.97 -3.98
C PRO A 97 -7.94 28.17 -3.42
N PRO A 98 -7.17 28.91 -4.25
CA PRO A 98 -6.54 30.15 -3.81
C PRO A 98 -7.60 31.18 -3.38
N GLU A 99 -7.37 31.85 -2.25
CA GLU A 99 -8.27 32.87 -1.70
C GLU A 99 -8.46 34.06 -2.66
N PHE A 100 -7.39 34.54 -3.27
CA PHE A 100 -7.43 35.69 -4.17
C PHE A 100 -6.81 35.35 -5.52
N VAL A 101 -7.60 35.54 -6.57
CA VAL A 101 -7.14 35.55 -7.96
C VAL A 101 -6.76 36.99 -8.30
N ARG A 102 -5.50 37.22 -8.67
CA ARG A 102 -4.95 38.59 -8.90
C ARG A 102 -5.07 39.05 -10.34
N ASP A 103 -5.18 38.08 -11.25
CA ASP A 103 -5.16 38.20 -12.70
C ASP A 103 -6.56 38.22 -13.32
N VAL A 104 -7.56 38.67 -12.55
CA VAL A 104 -8.94 38.77 -13.04
C VAL A 104 -9.05 39.95 -14.01
N MET A 105 -9.29 39.64 -15.29
CA MET A 105 -9.61 40.63 -16.31
C MET A 105 -11.08 41.09 -16.16
N GLY A 106 -11.41 42.31 -16.60
CA GLY A 106 -12.75 42.89 -16.42
C GLY A 106 -13.88 42.06 -17.06
N SER A 107 -15.07 42.10 -16.48
CA SER A 107 -16.20 41.23 -16.85
C SER A 107 -16.71 41.38 -18.29
N SER A 108 -16.47 42.54 -18.91
CA SER A 108 -16.83 42.82 -20.31
C SER A 108 -15.67 42.64 -21.29
N ALA A 109 -14.49 42.22 -20.81
CA ALA A 109 -13.34 41.97 -21.68
C ALA A 109 -13.56 40.71 -22.53
N GLY A 110 -13.03 40.72 -23.76
CA GLY A 110 -13.13 39.58 -24.67
C GLY A 110 -12.28 38.37 -24.24
N ALA A 111 -12.50 37.23 -24.89
CA ALA A 111 -11.72 36.02 -24.63
C ALA A 111 -10.25 36.21 -25.06
N GLY A 112 -9.33 36.17 -24.09
CA GLY A 112 -7.89 36.20 -24.34
C GLY A 112 -7.35 34.84 -24.80
N SER A 113 -6.13 34.82 -25.35
CA SER A 113 -5.47 33.58 -25.80
C SER A 113 -5.16 32.60 -24.66
N GLY A 114 -5.01 33.10 -23.43
CA GLY A 114 -4.74 32.28 -22.24
C GLY A 114 -5.98 31.66 -21.60
N GLU A 115 -7.18 32.15 -21.91
CA GLU A 115 -8.43 31.78 -21.23
C GLU A 115 -8.74 30.28 -21.37
N PHE A 116 -8.43 29.70 -22.53
CA PHE A 116 -8.58 28.26 -22.77
C PHE A 116 -7.76 27.40 -21.79
N HIS A 117 -6.52 27.79 -21.51
CA HIS A 117 -5.67 27.05 -20.58
C HIS A 117 -6.12 27.22 -19.13
N VAL A 118 -6.64 28.39 -18.77
CA VAL A 118 -7.25 28.65 -17.46
C VAL A 118 -8.43 27.69 -17.25
N TYR A 119 -9.39 27.66 -18.19
CA TYR A 119 -10.53 26.73 -18.13
C TYR A 119 -10.10 25.27 -18.05
N ARG A 120 -9.13 24.83 -18.87
CA ARG A 120 -8.61 23.46 -18.85
C ARG A 120 -8.05 23.07 -17.47
N HIS A 121 -7.29 23.95 -16.83
CA HIS A 121 -6.74 23.69 -15.50
C HIS A 121 -7.82 23.71 -14.42
N LEU A 122 -8.77 24.65 -14.49
CA LEU A 122 -9.90 24.74 -13.58
C LEU A 122 -10.79 23.50 -13.67
N ARG A 123 -11.18 23.08 -14.88
CA ARG A 123 -12.01 21.90 -15.12
C ARG A 123 -11.35 20.63 -14.61
N ARG A 124 -10.05 20.45 -14.85
CA ARG A 124 -9.30 19.29 -14.34
C ARG A 124 -9.26 19.30 -12.81
N ARG A 125 -9.01 20.46 -12.19
CA ARG A 125 -9.01 20.59 -10.72
C ARG A 125 -10.38 20.26 -10.15
N GLU A 126 -11.45 20.73 -10.79
CA GLU A 126 -12.82 20.52 -10.33
C GLU A 126 -13.25 19.06 -10.47
N TYR A 127 -12.97 18.40 -11.59
CA TYR A 127 -13.26 16.96 -11.74
C TYR A 127 -12.49 16.12 -10.72
N GLN A 128 -11.20 16.40 -10.50
CA GLN A 128 -10.43 15.71 -9.48
C GLN A 128 -11.02 15.92 -8.07
N ARG A 129 -11.59 17.09 -7.78
CA ARG A 129 -12.26 17.39 -6.52
C ARG A 129 -13.59 16.66 -6.40
N GLN A 130 -14.41 16.64 -7.46
CA GLN A 130 -15.69 15.93 -7.51
C GLN A 130 -15.49 14.41 -7.35
N ASP A 131 -14.61 13.82 -8.15
CA ASP A 131 -14.21 12.41 -8.05
C ASP A 131 -13.74 12.04 -6.63
N PHE A 132 -12.97 12.91 -5.98
CA PHE A 132 -12.48 12.68 -4.63
C PHE A 132 -13.61 12.70 -3.60
N LEU A 133 -14.52 13.67 -3.71
CA LEU A 133 -15.66 13.77 -2.81
C LEU A 133 -16.60 12.57 -2.96
N GLU A 134 -16.86 12.15 -4.20
CA GLU A 134 -17.65 10.94 -4.50
C GLU A 134 -17.01 9.70 -3.87
N ARG A 135 -15.72 9.44 -4.15
CA ARG A 135 -14.99 8.30 -3.58
C ARG A 135 -14.97 8.28 -2.05
N ILE A 136 -14.81 9.43 -1.40
CA ILE A 136 -14.88 9.51 0.06
C ILE A 136 -16.28 9.20 0.56
N SER A 137 -17.30 9.79 -0.06
CA SER A 137 -18.68 9.57 0.36
C SER A 137 -19.09 8.10 0.23
N ASP A 138 -18.66 7.44 -0.85
CA ASP A 138 -18.96 6.02 -1.07
C ASP A 138 -18.21 5.14 -0.08
N LYS A 139 -16.93 5.42 0.17
CA LYS A 139 -16.13 4.71 1.18
C LYS A 139 -16.77 4.85 2.57
N GLN A 140 -17.18 6.05 2.96
CA GLN A 140 -17.82 6.30 4.26
C GLN A 140 -19.13 5.52 4.40
N LYS A 141 -20.00 5.55 3.38
CA LYS A 141 -21.24 4.76 3.38
C LYS A 141 -20.97 3.26 3.55
N LEU A 142 -20.03 2.72 2.77
CA LEU A 142 -19.67 1.30 2.85
C LEU A 142 -19.08 0.92 4.22
N ASP A 143 -18.24 1.78 4.80
CA ASP A 143 -17.66 1.57 6.12
C ASP A 143 -18.73 1.63 7.22
N GLU A 144 -19.68 2.57 7.13
CA GLU A 144 -20.81 2.70 8.05
C GLU A 144 -21.71 1.46 7.99
N GLU A 145 -22.13 1.03 6.80
CA GLU A 145 -22.91 -0.18 6.59
C GLU A 145 -22.21 -1.43 7.12
N TYR A 146 -20.88 -1.52 6.93
CA TYR A 146 -20.09 -2.63 7.45
C TYR A 146 -20.07 -2.65 8.97
N ILE A 147 -19.83 -1.49 9.60
CA ILE A 147 -19.80 -1.35 11.06
C ILE A 147 -21.17 -1.69 11.65
N GLU A 148 -22.26 -1.25 11.02
CA GLU A 148 -23.62 -1.59 11.44
C GLU A 148 -23.88 -3.09 11.39
N LYS A 149 -23.58 -3.74 10.25
CA LYS A 149 -23.72 -5.20 10.10
C LYS A 149 -22.90 -5.97 11.14
N VAL A 150 -21.66 -5.55 11.41
CA VAL A 150 -20.82 -6.18 12.44
C VAL A 150 -21.42 -6.01 13.83
N LYS A 151 -21.92 -4.82 14.17
CA LYS A 151 -22.57 -4.55 15.46
C LYS A 151 -23.85 -5.38 15.63
N GLU A 152 -24.65 -5.52 14.58
CA GLU A 152 -25.86 -6.35 14.60
C GLU A 152 -25.53 -7.83 14.82
N ASN A 153 -24.52 -8.35 14.12
CA ASN A 153 -24.05 -9.73 14.31
C ASN A 153 -23.52 -9.96 15.73
N GLN A 154 -22.78 -8.99 16.29
CA GLN A 154 -22.29 -9.06 17.66
C GLN A 154 -23.46 -9.07 18.66
N LYS A 155 -24.44 -8.17 18.50
CA LYS A 155 -25.65 -8.14 19.35
C LYS A 155 -26.44 -9.45 19.27
N ALA A 156 -26.65 -9.98 18.07
CA ALA A 156 -27.34 -11.25 17.87
C ALA A 156 -26.60 -12.41 18.58
N ALA A 157 -25.28 -12.47 18.46
CA ALA A 157 -24.47 -13.47 19.17
C ALA A 157 -24.52 -13.28 20.69
N GLU A 158 -24.46 -12.05 21.19
CA GLU A 158 -24.60 -11.72 22.61
C GLU A 158 -25.97 -12.08 23.17
N GLU A 159 -27.05 -11.82 22.44
CA GLU A 159 -28.40 -12.21 22.85
C GLU A 159 -28.55 -13.73 22.94
N ARG A 160 -28.05 -14.47 21.94
CA ARG A 160 -28.07 -15.94 21.93
C ARG A 160 -27.26 -16.49 23.10
N THR A 161 -26.05 -15.97 23.32
CA THR A 161 -25.19 -16.40 24.44
C THR A 161 -25.75 -16.00 25.80
N ALA A 162 -26.37 -14.82 25.95
CA ALA A 162 -27.02 -14.36 27.18
C ALA A 162 -28.26 -15.20 27.51
N LYS A 163 -29.09 -15.56 26.52
CA LYS A 163 -30.21 -16.49 26.71
C LYS A 163 -29.71 -17.85 27.22
N ARG A 164 -28.68 -18.43 26.59
CA ARG A 164 -28.06 -19.70 27.02
C ARG A 164 -27.37 -19.59 28.38
N ARG A 165 -26.75 -18.44 28.71
CA ARG A 165 -26.12 -18.18 30.02
C ARG A 165 -27.17 -18.11 31.13
N LYS A 166 -28.25 -17.34 30.94
CA LYS A 166 -29.38 -17.24 31.88
C LYS A 166 -30.01 -18.60 32.17
N LYS A 167 -30.20 -19.46 31.15
CA LYS A 167 -30.68 -20.84 31.34
C LYS A 167 -29.74 -21.65 32.26
N ARG A 168 -28.42 -21.60 32.00
CA ARG A 168 -27.40 -22.30 32.81
C ARG A 168 -27.30 -21.78 34.23
N GLU A 169 -27.41 -20.47 34.45
CA GLU A 169 -27.39 -19.85 35.78
C GLU A 169 -28.60 -20.28 36.63
N LYS A 170 -29.80 -20.30 36.04
CA LYS A 170 -31.01 -20.80 36.72
C LYS A 170 -30.85 -22.28 37.14
N LEU A 171 -30.30 -23.13 36.26
CA LEU A 171 -30.01 -24.53 36.59
C LEU A 171 -28.97 -24.66 37.71
N LYS A 172 -27.90 -23.87 37.69
CA LYS A 172 -26.88 -23.84 38.75
C LYS A 172 -27.49 -23.41 40.09
N GLN A 173 -28.32 -22.36 40.11
CA GLN A 173 -28.99 -21.89 41.32
C GLN A 173 -29.92 -22.97 41.91
N LYS A 174 -30.74 -23.63 41.08
CA LYS A 174 -31.59 -24.74 41.52
C LYS A 174 -30.76 -25.89 42.13
N LYS A 175 -29.66 -26.29 41.48
CA LYS A 175 -28.75 -27.34 42.00
C LYS A 175 -28.11 -26.94 43.33
N LEU A 176 -27.71 -25.68 43.49
CA LEU A 176 -27.13 -25.18 44.74
C LEU A 176 -28.16 -25.14 45.87
N MET A 177 -29.39 -24.71 45.61
CA MET A 177 -30.47 -24.73 46.60
C MET A 177 -30.82 -26.16 47.03
N ALA A 178 -30.93 -27.10 46.08
CA ALA A 178 -31.18 -28.51 46.41
C ALA A 178 -30.05 -29.15 47.25
N LYS A 179 -28.79 -28.81 46.98
CA LYS A 179 -27.65 -29.24 47.81
C LYS A 179 -27.69 -28.65 49.22
N LYS A 180 -28.05 -27.36 49.36
CA LYS A 180 -28.20 -26.72 50.67
C LYS A 180 -29.32 -27.36 51.48
N ALA A 181 -30.49 -27.58 50.86
CA ALA A 181 -31.62 -28.26 51.51
C ALA A 181 -31.25 -29.70 51.96
N LYS A 182 -30.52 -30.46 51.13
CA LYS A 182 -30.02 -31.80 51.52
C LYS A 182 -28.99 -31.77 52.66
N MET A 183 -28.12 -30.76 52.71
CA MET A 183 -27.17 -30.62 53.81
C MET A 183 -27.85 -30.17 55.10
N GLU A 184 -28.91 -29.38 55.03
CA GLU A 184 -29.70 -28.94 56.17
C GLU A 184 -30.53 -30.11 56.73
N SER A 185 -31.16 -30.92 55.87
CA SER A 185 -31.85 -32.14 56.30
C SER A 185 -30.90 -33.18 56.90
N GLN A 186 -29.67 -33.32 56.39
CA GLN A 186 -28.65 -34.19 57.00
C GLN A 186 -28.05 -33.65 58.30
N LYS A 187 -28.27 -32.37 58.63
CA LYS A 187 -27.79 -31.77 59.89
C LYS A 187 -28.81 -31.87 61.02
N GLU A 188 -30.09 -32.07 60.69
CA GLU A 188 -31.18 -32.27 61.66
C GLU A 188 -31.52 -33.75 61.92
N GLU A 189 -31.20 -34.68 61.00
CA GLU A 189 -31.37 -36.12 61.22
C GLU A 189 -30.02 -36.86 61.16
N GLY A 190 -29.56 -37.32 62.32
CA GLY A 190 -28.58 -38.39 62.39
C GLY A 190 -29.19 -39.70 61.89
N SER A 191 -28.44 -40.44 61.07
CA SER A 191 -28.59 -41.88 60.78
C SER A 191 -29.84 -42.32 60.00
N GLU A 192 -29.70 -42.55 58.69
CA GLU A 192 -29.85 -43.87 58.04
C GLU A 192 -29.92 -43.78 56.52
N GLU A 193 -29.41 -44.83 55.89
CA GLU A 193 -29.25 -45.05 54.45
C GLU A 193 -30.58 -45.13 53.68
N LYS A 194 -30.70 -44.47 52.52
CA LYS A 194 -31.03 -45.16 51.25
C LYS A 194 -31.11 -44.24 50.04
N SER A 195 -30.65 -44.84 48.94
CA SER A 195 -30.85 -44.49 47.54
C SER A 195 -32.27 -44.03 47.18
N SER A 196 -32.37 -42.98 46.36
CA SER A 196 -33.24 -43.04 45.17
C SER A 196 -32.78 -42.04 44.11
N SER A 197 -32.44 -42.60 42.96
CA SER A 197 -32.37 -41.94 41.66
C SER A 197 -33.71 -41.27 41.36
N SER A 198 -33.71 -39.97 41.08
CA SER A 198 -34.84 -39.34 40.42
C SER A 198 -34.30 -38.52 39.26
N ALA A 199 -34.38 -39.16 38.09
CA ALA A 199 -34.26 -38.56 36.79
C ALA A 199 -35.34 -37.48 36.67
N SER A 200 -34.93 -36.22 36.71
CA SER A 200 -35.77 -35.12 36.26
C SER A 200 -35.37 -34.80 34.83
N GLU A 201 -36.05 -35.49 33.90
CA GLU A 201 -36.25 -35.08 32.50
C GLU A 201 -36.35 -33.56 32.43
N ALA A 202 -35.26 -32.94 31.96
CA ALA A 202 -35.24 -31.55 31.61
C ALA A 202 -35.52 -31.52 30.12
N GLU A 203 -36.80 -31.41 29.76
CA GLU A 203 -37.31 -31.11 28.42
C GLU A 203 -36.31 -30.25 27.64
N GLU A 204 -35.51 -30.94 26.83
CA GLU A 204 -34.63 -30.35 25.84
C GLU A 204 -35.56 -29.91 24.71
N GLN A 205 -36.00 -28.66 24.79
CA GLN A 205 -36.50 -27.97 23.62
C GLN A 205 -35.30 -27.81 22.66
N GLU A 206 -35.11 -28.85 21.85
CA GLU A 206 -34.45 -28.83 20.56
C GLU A 206 -35.14 -27.75 19.72
N ASP A 207 -34.47 -26.62 19.56
CA ASP A 207 -34.63 -25.78 18.37
C ASP A 207 -33.55 -24.72 18.44
N ASP A 208 -32.86 -24.52 17.31
CA ASP A 208 -31.80 -23.53 17.08
C ASP A 208 -30.36 -23.97 17.42
N ALA A 209 -30.06 -25.24 17.16
CA ALA A 209 -28.72 -25.66 16.78
C ALA A 209 -28.58 -25.56 15.26
N GLU A 210 -28.39 -24.35 14.73
CA GLU A 210 -27.83 -24.20 13.38
C GLU A 210 -26.55 -25.04 13.31
N VAL A 211 -26.57 -25.99 12.38
CA VAL A 211 -25.49 -26.91 12.08
C VAL A 211 -24.18 -26.12 11.98
N PRO A 212 -23.12 -26.49 12.74
CA PRO A 212 -21.83 -25.82 12.62
C PRO A 212 -21.33 -26.00 11.18
N SER A 213 -21.38 -24.92 10.38
CA SER A 213 -21.06 -24.90 8.95
C SER A 213 -19.56 -25.00 8.64
N PHE A 214 -18.75 -25.43 9.62
CA PHE A 214 -17.31 -25.59 9.47
C PHE A 214 -16.93 -27.08 9.43
N ILE A 215 -17.10 -27.69 8.27
CA ILE A 215 -16.45 -28.96 7.94
C ILE A 215 -15.00 -28.61 7.60
N MET A 216 -14.12 -28.76 8.58
CA MET A 216 -12.68 -28.65 8.36
C MET A 216 -12.27 -29.82 7.47
N GLY A 217 -12.14 -29.56 6.16
CA GLY A 217 -11.63 -30.51 5.19
C GLY A 217 -10.27 -31.02 5.67
N LYS A 218 -10.23 -32.28 6.07
CA LYS A 218 -8.99 -32.97 6.43
C LYS A 218 -8.17 -33.06 5.14
N ARG A 219 -6.98 -32.45 5.16
CA ARG A 219 -5.98 -32.55 4.08
C ARG A 219 -5.68 -33.99 3.73
#